data_AF-A0A7J6QU87-F1
#
_entry.id   AF-A0A7J6QU87-F1
#
_cell.length_a   1.000
_cell.length_b   1.000
_cell.length_c   1.000
_cell.angle_alpha   90.00
_cell.angle_beta   90.00
_cell.angle_gamma   90.00
#
_symmetry.space_group_name_H-M   'P 1'
#
loop_
_entity.id
_entity.type
_entity.pdbx_description
1 polymer ?
#
loop_
_entity_poly.entity_id
_entity_poly.type
_entity_poly.pdbx_seq_one_letter_code
_entity_poly.pdbx_strand_id
1 'polypeptide(L)'
;MAEGQITLMLQDKVPGFINSSGKIGVKKEDRWVAEMKPHGHGDVHTLLLKTGLAQKWVEEGRTNLVFFQDTNALAMRAMCALLGVSRTKGFDMNSLCVPRVPGEAAGALCNLSYPDGRKLTCNVEYNQLGPLLQNQGGDVAGPDGLSPYPGNINCIMFDLPAYYKTLEESKGVVPEFVNPKYQPGSRTDFKSATRLECMMQDYARLMHNCSVGFTMMERWLCFSCVKNAT
;
A
#
# COMPACT_ATOMS: atom_id res chain seq x y z
N MET A 1 -27.56 -7.13 2.23
CA MET A 1 -27.02 -5.80 2.57
C MET A 1 -28.16 -4.81 2.45
N ALA A 2 -28.29 -3.90 3.41
CA ALA A 2 -29.26 -2.82 3.34
C ALA A 2 -28.84 -1.78 2.28
N GLU A 3 -29.81 -1.03 1.78
CA GLU A 3 -29.56 0.09 0.88
C GLU A 3 -28.59 1.11 1.50
N GLY A 4 -27.71 1.70 0.69
CA GLY A 4 -26.74 2.69 1.15
C GLY A 4 -25.51 2.12 1.89
N GLN A 5 -25.40 0.81 2.09
CA GLN A 5 -24.21 0.18 2.70
C GLN A 5 -23.03 0.01 1.74
N ILE A 6 -23.28 0.06 0.43
CA ILE A 6 -22.27 -0.13 -0.62
C ILE A 6 -22.11 1.18 -1.37
N THR A 7 -20.86 1.63 -1.50
CA THR A 7 -20.51 2.73 -2.40
C THR A 7 -19.46 2.23 -3.38
N LEU A 8 -19.70 2.46 -4.67
CA LEU A 8 -18.76 2.14 -5.73
C LEU A 8 -17.97 3.41 -6.06
N MET A 9 -16.66 3.36 -5.89
CA MET A 9 -15.74 4.44 -6.24
C MET A 9 -14.87 3.99 -7.39
N LEU A 10 -14.93 4.71 -8.51
CA LEU A 10 -14.10 4.40 -9.67
C LEU A 10 -12.83 5.25 -9.63
N GLN A 11 -11.67 4.59 -9.64
CA GLN A 11 -10.40 5.29 -9.73
C GLN A 11 -10.17 5.89 -11.12
N ASP A 12 -9.53 7.05 -11.16
CA ASP A 12 -9.10 7.68 -12.40
C ASP A 12 -7.90 6.95 -13.02
N LYS A 13 -7.62 7.28 -14.28
CA LYS A 13 -6.39 6.88 -14.96
C LYS A 13 -5.48 8.08 -15.08
N VAL A 14 -4.17 7.82 -15.16
CA VAL A 14 -3.12 8.82 -15.38
C VAL A 14 -2.44 8.60 -16.74
N PRO A 15 -1.86 9.65 -17.35
CA PRO A 15 -1.10 9.52 -18.59
C PRO A 15 0.10 8.58 -18.43
N GLY A 16 0.35 7.77 -19.45
CA GLY A 16 1.56 6.96 -19.56
C GLY A 16 2.70 7.75 -20.20
N PHE A 17 3.92 7.55 -19.72
CA PHE A 17 5.16 8.08 -20.29
C PHE A 17 5.89 7.01 -21.09
N ILE A 18 6.47 7.36 -22.23
CA ILE A 18 7.18 6.41 -23.12
C ILE A 18 8.70 6.48 -23.02
N ASN A 19 9.23 7.48 -22.32
CA ASN A 19 10.68 7.64 -22.11
C ASN A 19 11.00 8.46 -20.85
N SER A 20 12.28 8.52 -20.49
CA SER A 20 12.78 9.21 -19.30
C SER A 20 12.66 10.74 -19.33
N SER A 21 12.30 11.35 -20.46
CA SER A 21 12.01 12.79 -20.52
C SER A 21 10.54 13.11 -20.18
N GLY A 22 9.75 12.11 -19.78
CA GLY A 22 8.34 12.30 -19.44
C GLY A 22 7.43 12.51 -20.65
N LYS A 23 7.84 12.06 -21.85
CA LYS A 23 7.00 12.17 -23.04
C LYS A 23 5.74 11.33 -22.88
N ILE A 24 4.56 11.96 -22.99
CA ILE A 24 3.27 11.27 -22.93
C ILE A 24 3.11 10.34 -24.14
N GLY A 25 2.74 9.09 -23.88
CA GLY A 25 2.35 8.12 -24.87
C GLY A 25 0.95 8.40 -25.40
N VAL A 26 0.71 8.06 -26.65
CA VAL A 26 -0.61 8.17 -27.31
C VAL A 26 -1.05 6.78 -27.77
N LYS A 27 -2.36 6.58 -27.93
CA LYS A 27 -2.92 5.32 -28.41
C LYS A 27 -2.43 5.03 -29.83
N LYS A 28 -2.21 3.75 -30.14
CA LYS A 28 -1.77 3.32 -31.47
C LYS A 28 -2.83 3.61 -32.53
N GLU A 29 -4.09 3.55 -32.14
CA GLU A 29 -5.27 3.72 -32.99
C GLU A 29 -5.65 5.20 -33.18
N ASP A 30 -5.24 6.07 -32.25
CA ASP A 30 -5.52 7.50 -32.30
C ASP A 30 -4.40 8.32 -31.64
N ARG A 31 -3.63 9.03 -32.48
CA ARG A 31 -2.49 9.84 -32.06
C ARG A 31 -2.87 11.09 -31.25
N TRP A 32 -4.15 11.43 -31.16
CA TRP A 32 -4.66 12.57 -30.39
C TRP A 32 -5.16 12.17 -29.00
N VAL A 33 -5.18 10.87 -28.69
CA VAL A 33 -5.64 10.34 -27.41
C VAL A 33 -4.45 9.81 -26.63
N ALA A 34 -4.24 10.32 -25.41
CA ALA A 34 -3.20 9.82 -24.53
C ALA A 34 -3.41 8.35 -24.16
N GLU A 35 -2.32 7.58 -24.05
CA GLU A 35 -2.33 6.27 -23.44
C GLU A 35 -2.48 6.45 -21.92
N MET A 36 -3.60 5.98 -21.36
CA MET A 36 -3.93 6.16 -19.95
C MET A 36 -3.81 4.83 -19.19
N LYS A 37 -3.25 4.84 -17.98
CA LYS A 37 -3.08 3.65 -17.13
C LYS A 37 -3.60 3.89 -15.71
N PRO A 38 -4.01 2.85 -14.97
CA PRO A 38 -4.37 3.00 -13.57
C PRO A 38 -3.18 3.55 -12.75
N HIS A 39 -3.48 4.49 -11.86
CA HIS A 39 -2.51 5.16 -11.00
C HIS A 39 -2.05 4.28 -9.81
N GLY A 40 -2.73 3.16 -9.57
CA GLY A 40 -2.46 2.29 -8.43
C GLY A 40 -3.58 2.36 -7.39
N HIS A 41 -3.43 1.59 -6.32
CA HIS A 41 -4.47 1.45 -5.30
C HIS A 41 -4.37 2.51 -4.19
N GLY A 42 -3.35 3.37 -4.19
CA GLY A 42 -3.30 4.56 -3.33
C GLY A 42 -4.41 5.58 -3.60
N ASP A 43 -5.03 5.57 -4.78
CA ASP A 43 -6.17 6.43 -5.12
C ASP A 43 -7.36 6.29 -4.16
N VAL A 44 -7.47 5.16 -3.45
CA VAL A 44 -8.55 4.91 -2.49
C VAL A 44 -8.68 6.04 -1.46
N HIS A 45 -7.57 6.63 -1.02
CA HIS A 45 -7.57 7.72 -0.04
C HIS A 45 -8.20 8.98 -0.63
N THR A 46 -7.73 9.40 -1.81
CA THR A 46 -8.30 10.55 -2.51
C THR A 46 -9.78 10.34 -2.86
N LEU A 47 -10.17 9.12 -3.23
CA LEU A 47 -11.58 8.77 -3.49
C LEU A 47 -12.45 8.89 -2.24
N LEU A 48 -11.98 8.41 -1.08
CA LEU A 48 -12.68 8.52 0.19
C LEU A 48 -12.86 9.98 0.64
N LEU A 49 -11.88 10.83 0.34
CA LEU A 49 -11.99 12.27 0.58
C LEU A 49 -12.99 12.93 -0.37
N LYS A 50 -12.83 12.73 -1.69
CA LYS A 50 -13.69 13.34 -2.73
C LYS A 50 -15.16 12.98 -2.59
N THR A 51 -15.45 11.76 -2.14
CA THR A 51 -16.82 11.28 -1.94
C THR A 51 -17.43 11.70 -0.61
N GLY A 52 -16.65 12.31 0.30
CA GLY A 52 -17.09 12.66 1.65
C GLY A 52 -17.36 11.46 2.55
N LEU A 53 -17.02 10.23 2.13
CA LEU A 53 -17.34 9.01 2.86
C LEU A 53 -16.61 8.94 4.21
N ALA A 54 -15.32 9.28 4.23
CA ALA A 54 -14.55 9.24 5.47
C ALA A 54 -15.10 10.23 6.51
N GLN A 55 -15.45 11.45 6.06
CA GLN A 55 -16.09 12.47 6.90
C GLN A 55 -17.44 11.97 7.45
N LYS A 56 -18.32 11.49 6.56
CA LYS A 56 -19.62 10.94 6.94
C LYS A 56 -19.49 9.85 8.01
N TRP A 57 -18.53 8.93 7.85
CA TRP A 57 -18.32 7.86 8.84
C TRP A 57 -17.85 8.37 10.20
N VAL A 58 -17.01 9.41 10.24
CA VAL A 58 -16.62 10.08 11.49
C VAL A 58 -17.84 10.73 12.14
N GLU A 59 -18.67 11.44 11.37
CA GLU A 59 -19.90 12.11 11.85
C GLU A 59 -20.95 11.10 12.36
N GLU A 60 -21.02 9.92 11.74
CA GLU A 60 -21.83 8.78 12.21
C GLU A 60 -21.31 8.13 13.50
N GLY A 61 -20.13 8.54 14.00
CA GLY A 61 -19.50 7.95 15.18
C GLY A 61 -18.84 6.60 14.93
N ARG A 62 -18.54 6.24 13.67
CA ARG A 62 -17.74 5.05 13.39
C ARG A 62 -16.31 5.28 13.87
N THR A 63 -15.66 4.19 14.29
CA THR A 63 -14.38 4.28 15.00
C THR A 63 -13.22 3.65 14.26
N ASN A 64 -13.47 2.74 13.34
CA ASN A 64 -12.43 1.96 12.68
C ASN A 64 -12.73 1.81 11.20
N LEU A 65 -11.66 1.76 10.39
CA LEU A 65 -11.69 1.53 8.96
C LEU A 65 -10.76 0.37 8.61
N VAL A 66 -11.23 -0.57 7.77
CA VAL A 66 -10.42 -1.69 7.30
C VAL A 66 -10.34 -1.68 5.80
N PHE A 67 -9.12 -1.74 5.28
CA PHE A 67 -8.85 -2.07 3.88
C PHE A 67 -8.42 -3.52 3.75
N PHE A 68 -8.88 -4.18 2.69
CA PHE A 68 -8.52 -5.56 2.35
C PHE A 68 -8.40 -5.69 0.83
N GLN A 69 -7.77 -6.79 0.37
CA GLN A 69 -7.54 -7.05 -1.05
C GLN A 69 -8.55 -8.06 -1.61
N ASP A 70 -8.76 -8.01 -2.92
CA ASP A 70 -9.80 -8.72 -3.67
C ASP A 70 -9.86 -10.24 -3.46
N THR A 71 -8.70 -10.90 -3.37
CA THR A 71 -8.55 -12.35 -3.53
C THR A 71 -7.97 -13.03 -2.30
N ASN A 72 -7.91 -12.36 -1.15
CA ASN A 72 -7.49 -12.96 0.12
C ASN A 72 -8.66 -13.13 1.09
N ALA A 73 -9.47 -14.17 0.89
CA ALA A 73 -10.66 -14.43 1.70
C ALA A 73 -10.34 -14.68 3.20
N LEU A 74 -9.21 -15.32 3.50
CA LEU A 74 -8.82 -15.62 4.88
C LEU A 74 -8.49 -14.36 5.71
N ALA A 75 -8.17 -13.23 5.10
CA ALA A 75 -7.92 -11.98 5.83
C ALA A 75 -9.10 -11.58 6.73
N MET A 76 -10.33 -11.90 6.31
CA MET A 76 -11.54 -11.60 7.10
C MET A 76 -11.57 -12.33 8.43
N ARG A 77 -10.98 -13.53 8.54
CA ARG A 77 -10.89 -14.29 9.80
C ARG A 77 -10.00 -13.61 10.83
N ALA A 78 -9.02 -12.82 10.37
CA ALA A 78 -8.08 -12.11 11.21
C ALA A 78 -8.56 -10.72 11.64
N MET A 79 -9.62 -10.16 11.03
CA MET A 79 -10.03 -8.76 11.27
C MET A 79 -10.39 -8.48 12.72
N CYS A 80 -11.05 -9.42 13.43
CA CYS A 80 -11.37 -9.24 14.85
C CYS A 80 -10.12 -9.22 15.74
N ALA A 81 -9.14 -10.10 15.45
CA ALA A 81 -7.87 -10.11 16.16
C ALA A 81 -7.06 -8.84 15.86
N LEU A 82 -7.01 -8.42 14.60
CA LEU A 82 -6.39 -7.16 14.17
C LEU A 82 -7.01 -5.97 14.89
N LEU A 83 -8.34 -5.89 14.99
CA LEU A 83 -9.04 -4.84 15.75
C LEU A 83 -8.68 -4.88 17.24
N GLY A 84 -8.74 -6.06 17.85
CA GLY A 84 -8.43 -6.24 19.27
C GLY A 84 -7.00 -5.78 19.61
N VAL A 85 -6.02 -6.14 18.78
CA VAL A 85 -4.63 -5.70 18.93
C VAL A 85 -4.51 -4.21 18.71
N SER A 86 -5.15 -3.66 17.67
CA SER A 86 -5.13 -2.21 17.39
C SER A 86 -5.62 -1.40 18.59
N ARG A 87 -6.73 -1.81 19.20
CA ARG A 87 -7.29 -1.13 20.39
C ARG A 87 -6.43 -1.32 21.63
N THR A 88 -5.93 -2.53 21.86
CA THR A 88 -5.11 -2.84 23.04
C THR A 88 -3.76 -2.12 23.02
N LYS A 89 -3.18 -1.95 21.84
CA LYS A 89 -1.88 -1.31 21.65
C LYS A 89 -1.97 0.18 21.32
N GLY A 90 -3.17 0.70 21.10
CA GLY A 90 -3.38 2.10 20.69
C GLY A 90 -2.71 2.40 19.35
N PHE A 91 -2.91 1.53 18.35
CA PHE A 91 -2.42 1.79 16.98
C PHE A 91 -3.44 2.63 16.22
N ASP A 92 -2.98 3.73 15.63
CA ASP A 92 -3.75 4.55 14.68
C ASP A 92 -3.79 3.90 13.30
N MET A 93 -2.75 3.12 12.96
CA MET A 93 -2.68 2.26 11.78
C MET A 93 -2.00 0.94 12.15
N ASN A 94 -2.63 -0.17 11.78
CA ASN A 94 -2.14 -1.51 12.07
C ASN A 94 -2.21 -2.39 10.83
N SER A 95 -1.06 -2.83 10.34
CA SER A 95 -0.97 -3.74 9.20
C SER A 95 -1.04 -5.19 9.66
N LEU A 96 -1.92 -5.99 9.05
CA LEU A 96 -1.89 -7.44 9.23
C LEU A 96 -0.68 -8.00 8.47
N CYS A 97 0.15 -8.74 9.18
CA CYS A 97 1.37 -9.33 8.65
C CYS A 97 1.40 -10.84 8.87
N VAL A 98 2.25 -11.49 8.08
CA VAL A 98 2.56 -12.92 8.22
C VAL A 98 4.07 -13.15 8.27
N PRO A 99 4.52 -14.29 8.83
CA PRO A 99 5.89 -14.76 8.65
C PRO A 99 6.28 -14.77 7.17
N ARG A 100 7.35 -14.08 6.82
CA ARG A 100 7.86 -13.92 5.45
C ARG A 100 9.18 -14.67 5.30
N VAL A 101 9.46 -15.21 4.12
CA VAL A 101 10.80 -15.74 3.79
C VAL A 101 11.60 -14.72 2.99
N PRO A 102 12.94 -14.67 3.11
CA PRO A 102 13.75 -13.77 2.29
C PRO A 102 13.51 -13.93 0.79
N GLY A 103 13.48 -12.82 0.06
CA GLY A 103 13.23 -12.81 -1.39
C GLY A 103 11.77 -13.06 -1.80
N GLU A 104 10.85 -13.27 -0.84
CA GLU A 104 9.44 -13.38 -1.14
C GLU A 104 8.89 -12.08 -1.78
N ALA A 105 8.05 -12.24 -2.81
CA ALA A 105 7.34 -11.15 -3.48
C ALA A 105 6.16 -10.63 -2.63
N ALA A 106 6.50 -10.13 -1.44
CA ALA A 106 5.65 -9.47 -0.47
C ALA A 106 6.46 -8.35 0.21
N GLY A 107 5.85 -7.17 0.33
CA GLY A 107 6.43 -6.07 1.08
C GLY A 107 6.67 -6.42 2.54
N ALA A 108 7.59 -5.71 3.19
CA ALA A 108 7.97 -5.97 4.56
C ALA A 108 7.73 -4.73 5.44
N LEU A 109 7.21 -4.94 6.66
CA LEU A 109 7.09 -3.86 7.63
C LEU A 109 8.45 -3.58 8.25
N CYS A 110 8.92 -2.35 8.08
CA CYS A 110 10.21 -1.90 8.57
C CYS A 110 10.05 -0.62 9.40
N ASN A 111 10.95 -0.43 10.36
CA ASN A 111 11.13 0.85 11.04
C ASN A 111 12.33 1.59 10.44
N LEU A 112 12.06 2.53 9.55
CA LEU A 112 13.08 3.31 8.86
C LEU A 112 13.64 4.38 9.81
N SER A 113 14.96 4.51 9.86
CA SER A 113 15.65 5.57 10.60
C SER A 113 16.33 6.53 9.63
N TYR A 114 16.11 7.82 9.83
CA TYR A 114 16.67 8.88 8.99
C TYR A 114 17.83 9.59 9.69
N PRO A 115 18.78 10.19 8.94
CA PRO A 115 19.91 10.92 9.53
C PRO A 115 19.51 12.08 10.46
N ASP A 116 18.34 12.66 10.25
CA ASP A 116 17.77 13.74 11.08
C ASP A 116 17.07 13.22 12.36
N GLY A 117 17.17 11.93 12.66
CA GLY A 117 16.60 11.30 13.85
C GLY A 117 15.14 10.89 13.70
N ARG A 118 14.46 11.22 12.60
CA ARG A 118 13.10 10.73 12.35
C ARG A 118 13.08 9.22 12.25
N LYS A 119 11.99 8.63 12.75
CA LYS A 119 11.66 7.22 12.60
C LYS A 119 10.32 7.05 11.92
N LEU A 120 10.20 6.04 11.07
CA LEU A 120 8.98 5.78 10.32
C LEU A 120 8.74 4.28 10.20
N THR A 121 7.67 3.79 10.83
CA THR A 121 7.17 2.44 10.58
C THR A 121 6.33 2.47 9.30
N CYS A 122 6.76 1.75 8.28
CA CYS A 122 6.02 1.66 7.02
C CYS A 122 6.35 0.37 6.27
N ASN A 123 5.57 0.09 5.24
CA ASN A 123 5.88 -0.98 4.30
C ASN A 123 7.03 -0.57 3.38
N VAL A 124 8.01 -1.46 3.21
CA VAL A 124 9.05 -1.38 2.19
C VAL A 124 8.79 -2.49 1.17
N GLU A 125 8.63 -2.12 -0.10
CA GLU A 125 8.37 -3.11 -1.15
C GLU A 125 9.54 -4.08 -1.31
N TYR A 126 9.24 -5.33 -1.69
CA TYR A 126 10.25 -6.40 -1.79
C TYR A 126 11.39 -6.05 -2.76
N ASN A 127 11.10 -5.28 -3.81
CA ASN A 127 12.07 -4.81 -4.80
C ASN A 127 12.95 -3.65 -4.28
N GLN A 128 12.56 -2.99 -3.19
CA GLN A 128 13.31 -1.93 -2.51
C GLN A 128 14.05 -2.44 -1.27
N LEU A 129 13.52 -3.47 -0.62
CA LEU A 129 14.06 -4.02 0.63
C LEU A 129 15.50 -4.51 0.47
N GLY A 130 15.79 -5.27 -0.59
CA GLY A 130 17.14 -5.77 -0.87
C GLY A 130 18.19 -4.65 -0.96
N PRO A 131 18.02 -3.67 -1.87
CA PRO A 131 18.90 -2.50 -1.94
C PRO A 131 19.03 -1.74 -0.62
N LEU A 132 17.93 -1.57 0.14
CA LEU A 132 17.94 -0.87 1.42
C LEU A 132 18.80 -1.58 2.48
N LEU A 133 18.77 -2.91 2.48
CA LEU A 133 19.48 -3.74 3.45
C LEU A 133 20.89 -4.15 2.98
N GLN A 134 21.32 -3.75 1.78
CA GLN A 134 22.61 -4.17 1.21
C GLN A 134 23.79 -3.87 2.15
N ASN A 135 23.77 -2.69 2.80
CA ASN A 135 24.80 -2.28 3.75
C ASN A 135 24.63 -2.85 5.17
N GLN A 136 23.54 -3.60 5.41
CA GLN A 136 23.19 -4.22 6.69
C GLN A 136 23.29 -5.75 6.65
N GLY A 137 23.87 -6.32 5.59
CA GLY A 137 23.99 -7.77 5.41
C GLY A 137 22.83 -8.42 4.62
N GLY A 138 21.86 -7.62 4.17
CA GLY A 138 20.72 -8.08 3.37
C GLY A 138 19.53 -8.57 4.20
N ASP A 139 18.48 -8.99 3.49
CA ASP A 139 17.33 -9.70 4.06
C ASP A 139 17.73 -11.16 4.31
N VAL A 140 18.20 -11.48 5.51
CA VAL A 140 18.73 -12.80 5.87
C VAL A 140 17.78 -13.53 6.81
N ALA A 141 17.57 -14.82 6.56
CA ALA A 141 16.73 -15.65 7.41
C ALA A 141 17.33 -15.86 8.80
N GLY A 142 16.48 -15.85 9.83
CA GLY A 142 16.82 -16.28 11.18
C GLY A 142 16.91 -17.82 11.30
N PRO A 143 17.13 -18.34 12.53
CA PRO A 143 17.22 -19.79 12.79
C PRO A 143 15.96 -20.58 12.41
N ASP A 144 14.81 -19.91 12.33
CA ASP A 144 13.51 -20.46 11.92
C ASP A 144 13.31 -20.46 10.39
N GLY A 145 14.29 -19.97 9.62
CA GLY A 145 14.20 -19.85 8.17
C GLY A 145 13.38 -18.65 7.69
N LEU A 146 12.96 -17.77 8.60
CA LEU A 146 12.10 -16.63 8.30
C LEU A 146 12.89 -15.31 8.29
N SER A 147 12.42 -14.37 7.48
CA SER A 147 12.89 -12.99 7.51
C SER A 147 12.50 -12.33 8.84
N PRO A 148 13.39 -11.53 9.46
CA PRO A 148 13.04 -10.76 10.65
C PRO A 148 12.04 -9.64 10.36
N TYR A 149 11.78 -9.34 9.09
CA TYR A 149 10.84 -8.30 8.67
C TYR A 149 9.47 -8.93 8.30
N PRO A 150 8.39 -8.62 9.04
CA PRO A 150 7.07 -9.21 8.80
C PRO A 150 6.52 -8.89 7.41
N GLY A 151 5.95 -9.88 6.74
CA GLY A 151 5.36 -9.73 5.41
C GLY A 151 4.00 -9.05 5.47
N ASN A 152 3.87 -7.88 4.85
CA ASN A 152 2.61 -7.16 4.74
C ASN A 152 1.67 -7.87 3.75
N ILE A 153 0.46 -8.21 4.18
CA ILE A 153 -0.56 -8.81 3.29
C ILE A 153 -1.63 -7.82 2.83
N ASN A 154 -1.40 -6.52 3.05
CA ASN A 154 -2.27 -5.42 2.61
C ASN A 154 -3.72 -5.53 3.14
N CYS A 155 -3.87 -6.07 4.35
CA CYS A 155 -5.08 -5.89 5.17
C CYS A 155 -4.73 -4.92 6.29
N ILE A 156 -5.34 -3.74 6.29
CA ILE A 156 -4.89 -2.59 7.10
C ILE A 156 -6.07 -2.06 7.89
N MET A 157 -5.89 -1.96 9.20
CA MET A 157 -6.82 -1.31 10.12
C MET A 157 -6.36 0.11 10.39
N PHE A 158 -7.30 1.04 10.48
CA PHE A 158 -7.08 2.40 10.93
C PHE A 158 -8.03 2.78 12.05
N ASP A 159 -7.56 3.57 13.02
CA ASP A 159 -8.42 4.42 13.81
C ASP A 159 -9.00 5.50 12.89
N LEU A 160 -10.33 5.52 12.75
CA LEU A 160 -10.98 6.34 11.72
C LEU A 160 -10.80 7.85 11.96
N PRO A 161 -10.93 8.40 13.19
CA PRO A 161 -10.60 9.79 13.46
C PRO A 161 -9.17 10.18 13.08
N ALA A 162 -8.16 9.38 13.49
CA ALA A 162 -6.76 9.64 13.15
C ALA A 162 -6.51 9.57 11.63
N TYR A 163 -7.12 8.58 10.97
CA TYR A 163 -7.10 8.45 9.52
C TYR A 163 -7.68 9.68 8.84
N TYR A 164 -8.88 10.12 9.24
CA TYR A 164 -9.58 11.24 8.61
C TYR A 164 -8.82 12.56 8.80
N LYS A 165 -8.27 12.82 9.98
CA LYS A 165 -7.41 13.99 10.21
C LYS A 165 -6.23 14.03 9.22
N THR A 166 -5.53 12.90 9.09
CA THR A 166 -4.42 12.77 8.11
C THR A 166 -4.93 12.95 6.68
N LEU A 167 -6.14 12.49 6.38
CA LEU A 167 -6.75 12.56 5.06
C LEU A 167 -7.03 14.00 4.66
N GLU A 168 -7.55 14.80 5.59
CA GLU A 168 -7.82 16.23 5.37
C GLU A 168 -6.53 17.05 5.20
N GLU A 169 -5.50 16.74 5.98
CA GLU A 169 -4.20 17.43 5.92
C GLU A 169 -3.47 17.12 4.60
N SER A 170 -3.42 15.85 4.20
CA SER A 170 -2.71 15.37 3.00
C SER A 170 -3.50 15.48 1.70
N LYS A 171 -4.80 15.77 1.80
CA LYS A 171 -5.77 15.66 0.69
C LYS A 171 -5.84 14.25 0.09
N GLY A 172 -5.47 13.22 0.86
CA GLY A 172 -5.44 11.83 0.42
C GLY A 172 -4.37 11.52 -0.63
N VAL A 173 -3.40 12.41 -0.82
CA VAL A 173 -2.27 12.21 -1.73
C VAL A 173 -1.14 11.50 -0.99
N VAL A 174 -0.94 10.22 -1.30
CA VAL A 174 0.19 9.44 -0.81
C VAL A 174 1.40 9.61 -1.75
N PRO A 175 2.63 9.33 -1.28
CA PRO A 175 3.81 9.41 -2.12
C PRO A 175 3.71 8.55 -3.40
N GLU A 176 4.17 9.12 -4.50
CA GLU A 176 4.17 8.47 -5.81
C GLU A 176 5.56 7.90 -6.16
N PHE A 177 5.59 6.92 -7.05
CA PHE A 177 6.81 6.36 -7.62
C PHE A 177 6.60 5.99 -9.09
N VAL A 178 7.67 5.58 -9.78
CA VAL A 178 7.62 5.03 -11.14
C VAL A 178 8.44 3.74 -11.21
N ASN A 179 8.00 2.79 -12.02
CA ASN A 179 8.74 1.53 -12.25
C ASN A 179 8.88 1.21 -13.76
N PRO A 180 9.66 2.01 -14.51
CA PRO A 180 9.81 1.82 -15.95
C PRO A 180 10.50 0.50 -16.29
N LYS A 181 9.99 -0.18 -17.33
CA LYS A 181 10.67 -1.31 -17.98
C LYS A 181 11.37 -0.78 -19.23
N TYR A 182 12.69 -0.84 -19.30
CA TYR A 182 13.46 -0.30 -20.43
C TYR A 182 13.52 -1.25 -21.63
N GLN A 183 13.68 -0.69 -22.83
CA GLN A 183 14.04 -1.46 -24.02
C GLN A 183 15.44 -2.09 -23.86
N PRO A 184 15.71 -3.25 -24.47
CA PRO A 184 17.05 -3.83 -24.48
C PRO A 184 18.09 -2.83 -25.00
N GLY A 185 19.13 -2.57 -24.22
CA GLY A 185 20.20 -1.64 -24.58
C GLY A 185 19.89 -0.14 -24.42
N SER A 186 18.67 0.25 -24.04
CA SER A 186 18.31 1.65 -23.79
C SER A 186 18.29 1.97 -22.30
N ARG A 187 18.69 3.21 -21.94
CA ARG A 187 18.53 3.81 -20.60
C ARG A 187 17.46 4.89 -20.57
N THR A 188 16.82 5.16 -21.70
CA THR A 188 15.90 6.28 -21.88
C THR A 188 14.54 5.85 -22.42
N ASP A 189 14.49 4.80 -23.23
CA ASP A 189 13.26 4.37 -23.90
C ASP A 189 12.65 3.16 -23.22
N PHE A 190 11.33 3.20 -23.04
CA PHE A 190 10.60 2.16 -22.32
C PHE A 190 10.05 1.08 -23.27
N LYS A 191 10.03 -0.16 -22.78
CA LYS A 191 9.43 -1.33 -23.44
C LYS A 191 7.93 -1.17 -23.65
N SER A 192 7.28 -0.49 -22.71
CA SER A 192 5.89 -0.07 -22.76
C SER A 192 5.74 1.20 -21.93
N ALA A 193 4.66 1.96 -22.13
CA ALA A 193 4.46 3.18 -21.37
C ALA A 193 4.46 2.89 -19.85
N THR A 194 5.24 3.65 -19.09
CA THR A 194 5.21 3.63 -17.62
C THR A 194 4.22 4.69 -17.12
N ARG A 195 3.87 4.70 -15.84
CA ARG A 195 3.05 5.76 -15.25
C ARG A 195 3.50 6.04 -13.82
N LEU A 196 3.05 7.16 -13.26
CA LEU A 196 3.10 7.35 -11.80
C LEU A 196 2.25 6.28 -11.12
N GLU A 197 2.74 5.77 -10.01
CA GLU A 197 2.10 4.75 -9.21
C GLU A 197 2.02 5.21 -7.75
N CYS A 198 0.95 4.82 -7.06
CA CYS A 198 0.78 5.05 -5.64
C CYS A 198 0.24 3.79 -4.92
N MET A 199 0.70 3.59 -3.68
CA MET A 199 0.32 2.43 -2.86
C MET A 199 -0.52 2.85 -1.66
N MET A 200 -1.54 2.06 -1.30
CA MET A 200 -2.44 2.39 -0.18
C MET A 200 -1.76 2.26 1.17
N GLN A 201 -0.78 1.36 1.29
CA GLN A 201 0.00 1.18 2.51
C GLN A 201 1.00 2.32 2.74
N ASP A 202 1.33 3.11 1.71
CA ASP A 202 2.17 4.29 1.86
C ASP A 202 1.48 5.43 2.61
N TYR A 203 0.19 5.27 2.95
CA TYR A 203 -0.50 6.18 3.88
C TYR A 203 0.20 6.29 5.23
N ALA A 204 0.90 5.24 5.68
CA ALA A 204 1.74 5.28 6.87
C ALA A 204 2.77 6.43 6.85
N ARG A 205 3.23 6.81 5.65
CA ARG A 205 4.22 7.88 5.46
C ARG A 205 3.65 9.28 5.72
N LEU A 206 2.33 9.41 5.75
CA LEU A 206 1.62 10.66 6.04
C LEU A 206 1.23 10.80 7.52
N MET A 207 1.17 9.69 8.26
CA MET A 207 0.68 9.63 9.64
C MET A 207 1.76 10.07 10.65
N HIS A 208 2.10 11.36 10.63
CA HIS A 208 3.08 11.94 11.54
C HIS A 208 2.57 12.00 12.98
N ASN A 209 3.41 11.63 13.96
CA ASN A 209 3.05 11.51 15.37
C ASN A 209 1.90 10.53 15.68
N CYS A 210 1.64 9.60 14.76
CA CYS A 210 0.71 8.50 14.96
C CYS A 210 1.42 7.22 15.36
N SER A 211 0.69 6.35 16.06
CA SER A 211 1.12 5.01 16.43
C SER A 211 0.87 4.04 15.28
N VAL A 212 1.91 3.74 14.50
CA VAL A 212 1.86 2.80 13.37
C VAL A 212 2.53 1.48 13.77
N GLY A 213 1.79 0.38 13.63
CA GLY A 213 2.24 -0.94 14.03
C GLY A 213 1.81 -2.06 13.08
N PHE A 214 1.99 -3.29 13.55
CA PHE A 214 1.57 -4.49 12.85
C PHE A 214 1.05 -5.56 13.81
N THR A 215 0.25 -6.48 13.27
CA THR A 215 -0.20 -7.70 13.94
C THR A 215 0.26 -8.88 13.11
N MET A 216 1.14 -9.71 13.67
CA MET A 216 1.61 -10.90 12.98
C MET A 216 0.73 -12.09 13.30
N MET A 217 0.31 -12.82 12.27
CA MET A 217 -0.46 -14.06 12.40
C MET A 217 0.10 -15.14 11.49
N GLU A 218 -0.19 -16.39 11.82
CA GLU A 218 0.18 -17.54 10.98
C GLU A 218 -0.40 -17.42 9.57
N ARG A 219 0.40 -17.78 8.56
CA ARG A 219 0.03 -17.66 7.13
C ARG A 219 -1.27 -18.40 6.82
N TRP A 220 -1.37 -19.65 7.29
CA TRP A 220 -2.52 -20.51 7.01
C TRP A 220 -3.85 -19.96 7.57
N LEU A 221 -3.80 -19.04 8.53
CA LEU A 221 -4.98 -18.46 9.16
C LEU A 221 -5.55 -17.27 8.37
N CYS A 222 -4.69 -16.50 7.70
CA CYS A 222 -5.06 -15.18 7.18
C CYS A 222 -4.54 -14.83 5.77
N PHE A 223 -3.76 -15.72 5.13
CA PHE A 223 -3.17 -15.46 3.82
C PHE A 223 -3.50 -16.55 2.80
N SER A 224 -4.34 -16.19 1.82
CA SER A 224 -4.93 -17.07 0.81
C SER A 224 -5.05 -16.41 -0.57
N CYS A 225 -4.18 -15.44 -0.87
CA CYS A 225 -4.28 -14.67 -2.11
C CYS A 225 -4.18 -15.54 -3.37
N VAL A 226 -5.03 -15.27 -4.37
CA VAL A 226 -4.97 -15.92 -5.68
C VAL A 226 -4.40 -14.93 -6.69
N LYS A 227 -3.08 -14.98 -6.91
CA LYS A 227 -2.34 -13.99 -7.73
C LYS A 227 -1.51 -14.57 -8.88
N ASN A 228 -1.36 -15.89 -8.94
CA ASN A 228 -0.57 -16.58 -9.97
C ASN A 228 -1.48 -17.46 -10.82
N ALA A 229 -1.20 -17.53 -12.11
CA ALA A 229 -1.75 -18.57 -12.96
C ALA A 229 -1.11 -19.92 -12.60
N THR A 230 -1.91 -21.00 -12.64
CA THR A 230 -1.43 -22.38 -12.58
C THR A 230 -0.75 -22.79 -13.88
#